data_AF-A0A077WXT1-F1
#
_entry.id   AF-A0A077WXT1-F1
#
_cell.length_a   1.000
_cell.length_b   1.000
_cell.length_c   1.000
_cell.angle_alpha   90.00
_cell.angle_beta   90.00
_cell.angle_gamma   90.00
#
_symmetry.space_group_name_H-M   'P 1'
#
loop_
_entity.id
_entity.type
_entity.pdbx_description
1 polymer ?
#
loop_
_entity_poly.entity_id
_entity_poly.type
_entity_poly.pdbx_seq_one_letter_code
_entity_poly.pdbx_strand_id
1 'polypeptide(L)'
;MYFDFNLPYTKNDAKNPNRLRLILARYSELAESVVALNYTTDQCTPEQTLTIQPISTSDINHPVVQLTRLTLEVDEPVSKEDIVALRSKYQLIAIRTSNPRVFEEACSSYDIDIISLDSSKRLTFRLDPLLVQQAMARGVYFELCYSHGIRDDTKRAYVLQTSKELIRVTGGDHFIVSSEAFDVSNIRSSFDIVYLLKALGLPNDKAKFATGKNGEALIKRLRKRQNNEIQVDNQMLVDST
;
A
#
# COMPACT_ATOMS: atom_id res chain seq x y z
N MET A 1 3.31 1.07 -16.86
CA MET A 1 2.25 1.21 -15.86
C MET A 1 2.82 1.91 -14.63
N TYR A 2 2.07 2.82 -14.01
CA TYR A 2 2.42 3.50 -12.77
C TYR A 2 1.58 2.93 -11.63
N PHE A 3 2.17 2.77 -10.44
CA PHE A 3 1.49 2.21 -9.27
C PHE A 3 1.60 3.17 -8.10
N ASP A 4 0.47 3.46 -7.45
CA ASP A 4 0.43 4.09 -6.14
C ASP A 4 -0.58 3.37 -5.26
N PHE A 5 -0.10 2.64 -4.26
CA PHE A 5 -0.96 1.81 -3.43
C PHE A 5 -1.43 2.53 -2.16
N ASN A 6 -1.13 3.81 -1.96
CA ASN A 6 -1.52 4.52 -0.75
C ASN A 6 -1.99 5.94 -1.05
N LEU A 7 -3.20 6.08 -1.59
CA LEU A 7 -3.87 7.38 -1.72
C LEU A 7 -4.88 7.56 -0.59
N PRO A 8 -4.68 8.49 0.38
CA PRO A 8 -5.55 8.62 1.54
C PRO A 8 -6.99 8.94 1.15
N TYR A 9 -7.93 8.11 1.61
CA TYR A 9 -9.38 8.29 1.48
C TYR A 9 -9.98 8.61 2.86
N THR A 10 -10.61 9.78 2.98
CA THR A 10 -11.18 10.26 4.24
C THR A 10 -12.70 10.23 4.23
N LYS A 11 -13.31 10.34 5.42
CA LYS A 11 -14.77 10.52 5.57
C LYS A 11 -15.31 11.73 4.80
N ASN A 12 -14.50 12.76 4.60
CA ASN A 12 -14.87 13.95 3.84
C ASN A 12 -14.90 13.66 2.34
N ASP A 13 -14.00 12.84 1.83
CA ASP A 13 -13.97 12.52 0.40
C ASP A 13 -15.19 11.68 -0.02
N ALA A 14 -15.74 10.89 0.90
CA ALA A 14 -17.00 10.18 0.68
C ALA A 14 -18.19 11.13 0.43
N LYS A 15 -18.14 12.34 1.01
CA LYS A 15 -19.17 13.39 0.83
C LYS A 15 -18.82 14.33 -0.32
N ASN A 16 -17.54 14.66 -0.47
CA ASN A 16 -17.03 15.59 -1.45
C ASN A 16 -15.74 15.06 -2.08
N PRO A 17 -15.82 14.38 -3.25
CA PRO A 17 -14.67 13.73 -3.85
C PRO A 17 -13.75 14.70 -4.63
N ASN A 18 -13.96 16.03 -4.59
CA ASN A 18 -13.24 16.99 -5.44
C ASN A 18 -11.72 16.90 -5.31
N ARG A 19 -11.21 16.72 -4.08
CA ARG A 19 -9.77 16.57 -3.82
C ARG A 19 -9.20 15.34 -4.53
N LEU A 20 -9.85 14.19 -4.35
CA LEU A 20 -9.45 12.94 -4.97
C LEU A 20 -9.65 12.96 -6.50
N ARG A 21 -10.70 13.62 -7.01
CA ARG A 21 -10.89 13.83 -8.46
C ARG A 21 -9.70 14.57 -9.07
N LEU A 22 -9.21 15.62 -8.41
CA LEU A 22 -8.05 16.38 -8.89
C LEU A 22 -6.77 15.52 -8.89
N ILE A 23 -6.58 14.69 -7.86
CA ILE A 23 -5.46 13.76 -7.77
C ILE A 23 -5.55 12.68 -8.87
N LEU A 24 -6.73 12.09 -9.07
CA LEU A 24 -6.95 11.09 -10.12
C LEU A 24 -6.78 11.69 -11.53
N ALA A 25 -7.19 12.94 -11.74
CA ALA A 25 -6.91 13.66 -12.98
C ALA A 25 -5.40 13.78 -13.22
N ARG A 26 -4.61 14.10 -12.19
CA ARG A 26 -3.14 14.10 -12.31
C ARG A 26 -2.58 12.72 -12.65
N TYR A 27 -3.10 11.65 -12.03
CA TYR A 27 -2.67 10.29 -12.37
C TYR A 27 -3.04 9.88 -13.80
N SER A 28 -4.13 10.39 -14.35
CA SER A 28 -4.50 10.12 -15.74
C SER A 28 -3.56 10.74 -16.78
N GLU A 29 -2.87 11.83 -16.42
CA GLU A 29 -1.85 12.44 -17.26
C GLU A 29 -0.54 11.65 -17.23
N LEU A 30 -0.33 10.88 -16.16
CA LEU A 30 0.74 9.90 -16.07
C LEU A 30 0.28 8.64 -16.82
N ALA A 31 1.21 7.87 -17.38
CA ALA A 31 0.91 6.62 -18.10
C ALA A 31 -0.10 5.71 -17.34
N GLU A 32 -0.65 4.67 -18.00
CA GLU A 32 -1.62 3.73 -17.38
C GLU A 32 -1.35 3.49 -15.89
N SER A 33 -2.26 3.99 -15.06
CA SER A 33 -2.06 4.11 -13.61
C SER A 33 -3.02 3.22 -12.84
N VAL A 34 -2.49 2.53 -11.83
CA VAL A 34 -3.26 1.77 -10.84
C VAL A 34 -3.07 2.44 -9.49
N VAL A 35 -4.17 2.88 -8.90
CA VAL A 35 -4.19 3.63 -7.65
C VAL A 35 -5.05 2.91 -6.62
N ALA A 36 -4.53 2.69 -5.41
CA ALA A 36 -5.35 2.18 -4.30
C ALA A 36 -5.77 3.31 -3.37
N LEU A 37 -7.09 3.48 -3.25
CA LEU A 37 -7.72 4.35 -2.25
C LEU A 37 -7.59 3.68 -0.88
N ASN A 38 -6.87 4.31 0.04
CA ASN A 38 -6.51 3.77 1.34
C ASN A 38 -7.32 4.43 2.45
N TYR A 39 -8.02 3.64 3.25
CA TYR A 39 -8.57 4.09 4.53
C TYR A 39 -7.66 3.62 5.67
N THR A 40 -7.24 4.55 6.54
CA THR A 40 -6.41 4.23 7.70
C THR A 40 -7.26 4.25 8.97
N THR A 41 -7.14 3.23 9.81
CA THR A 41 -7.87 3.11 11.08
C THR A 41 -7.15 2.17 12.04
N ASP A 42 -7.44 2.31 13.33
CA ASP A 42 -7.06 1.38 14.41
C ASP A 42 -8.12 0.28 14.65
N GLN A 43 -9.32 0.43 14.09
CA GLN A 43 -10.43 -0.50 14.27
C GLN A 43 -10.28 -1.72 13.36
N CYS A 44 -10.34 -2.91 13.96
CA CYS A 44 -10.13 -4.17 13.25
C CYS A 44 -11.43 -4.83 12.76
N THR A 45 -12.61 -4.30 13.12
CA THR A 45 -13.90 -4.91 12.75
C THR A 45 -14.47 -4.32 11.45
N PRO A 46 -15.06 -5.14 10.55
CA PRO A 46 -15.63 -4.67 9.29
C PRO A 46 -16.75 -3.61 9.43
N GLU A 47 -17.52 -3.67 10.51
CA GLU A 47 -18.66 -2.77 10.77
C GLU A 47 -18.20 -1.34 11.09
N GLN A 48 -17.05 -1.20 11.73
CA GLN A 48 -16.50 0.10 12.15
C GLN A 48 -15.66 0.77 11.05
N THR A 49 -15.34 0.04 9.98
CA THR A 49 -14.51 0.55 8.88
C THR A 49 -15.36 1.24 7.81
N LEU A 50 -14.77 2.15 7.02
CA LEU A 50 -15.49 2.87 5.96
C LEU A 50 -15.53 2.10 4.64
N THR A 51 -16.70 1.97 4.04
CA THR A 51 -16.80 1.46 2.67
C THR A 51 -16.25 2.50 1.69
N ILE A 52 -15.22 2.12 0.94
CA ILE A 52 -14.62 2.97 -0.10
C ILE A 52 -15.39 2.75 -1.39
N GLN A 53 -15.89 3.84 -1.99
CA GLN A 53 -16.54 3.80 -3.28
C GLN A 53 -15.59 4.35 -4.35
N PRO A 54 -15.45 3.69 -5.51
CA PRO A 54 -14.70 4.22 -6.64
C PRO A 54 -15.23 5.60 -7.04
N ILE A 55 -14.31 6.52 -7.33
CA ILE A 55 -14.66 7.88 -7.71
C ILE A 55 -14.91 7.91 -9.21
N SER A 56 -16.00 8.57 -9.61
CA SER A 56 -16.29 8.76 -11.03
C SER A 56 -15.17 9.55 -11.71
N THR A 57 -14.65 8.98 -12.79
CA THR A 57 -13.58 9.54 -13.63
C THR A 57 -14.08 9.81 -15.06
N SER A 58 -15.40 9.97 -15.25
CA SER A 58 -16.04 10.19 -16.56
C SER A 58 -15.44 11.34 -17.37
N ASP A 59 -14.95 12.37 -16.68
CA ASP A 59 -14.49 13.61 -17.29
C ASP A 59 -12.97 13.58 -17.58
N ILE A 60 -12.32 12.41 -17.43
CA ILE A 60 -10.87 12.24 -17.45
C ILE A 60 -10.45 11.43 -18.68
N ASN A 61 -9.50 11.97 -19.45
CA ASN A 61 -9.10 11.43 -20.77
C ASN A 61 -8.44 10.04 -20.73
N HIS A 62 -8.00 9.56 -19.57
CA HIS A 62 -7.45 8.22 -19.39
C HIS A 62 -8.00 7.57 -18.10
N PRO A 63 -8.52 6.33 -18.19
CA PRO A 63 -9.09 5.66 -17.04
C PRO A 63 -7.98 5.24 -16.07
N VAL A 64 -8.13 5.63 -14.81
CA VAL A 64 -7.28 5.20 -13.69
C VAL A 64 -7.94 3.99 -13.04
N VAL A 65 -7.22 2.88 -12.91
CA VAL A 65 -7.73 1.70 -12.21
C VAL A 65 -7.71 1.97 -10.72
N GLN A 66 -8.87 1.95 -10.08
CA GLN A 66 -9.01 2.21 -8.65
C GLN A 66 -9.18 0.91 -7.87
N LEU A 67 -8.34 0.72 -6.85
CA LEU A 67 -8.41 -0.38 -5.90
C LEU A 67 -8.83 0.14 -4.52
N THR A 68 -9.36 -0.75 -3.68
CA THR A 68 -9.66 -0.44 -2.28
C THR A 68 -8.61 -1.05 -1.36
N ARG A 69 -8.08 -0.24 -0.45
CA ARG A 69 -7.10 -0.64 0.56
C ARG A 69 -7.54 -0.21 1.95
N LEU A 70 -7.26 -1.06 2.92
CA LEU A 70 -7.28 -0.73 4.34
C LEU A 70 -5.85 -0.74 4.90
N THR A 71 -5.49 0.26 5.69
CA THR A 71 -4.29 0.24 6.52
C THR A 71 -4.69 0.22 7.99
N LEU A 72 -4.39 -0.87 8.66
CA LEU A 72 -4.56 -1.01 10.10
C LEU A 72 -3.36 -0.38 10.82
N GLU A 73 -3.57 0.77 11.45
CA GLU A 73 -2.55 1.44 12.28
C GLU A 73 -2.76 1.00 13.73
N VAL A 74 -1.99 -0.01 14.15
CA VAL A 74 -2.18 -0.71 15.42
C VAL A 74 -0.85 -0.97 16.11
N ASP A 75 -0.81 -0.79 17.43
CA ASP A 75 0.35 -1.10 18.27
C ASP A 75 0.11 -2.28 19.21
N GLU A 76 -1.07 -2.91 19.12
CA GLU A 76 -1.43 -4.15 19.81
C GLU A 76 -1.74 -5.27 18.80
N PRO A 77 -1.51 -6.54 19.15
CA PRO A 77 -1.84 -7.69 18.31
C PRO A 77 -3.33 -7.72 17.90
N VAL A 78 -3.59 -8.08 16.65
CA VAL A 78 -4.92 -8.17 16.06
C VAL A 78 -5.30 -9.63 15.84
N SER A 79 -6.57 -9.94 16.05
CA SER A 79 -7.14 -11.24 15.74
C SER A 79 -6.98 -11.59 14.26
N LYS A 80 -6.58 -12.82 13.95
CA LYS A 80 -6.39 -13.26 12.55
C LYS A 80 -7.73 -13.35 11.83
N GLU A 81 -8.76 -13.74 12.55
CA GLU A 81 -10.13 -13.86 12.09
C GLU A 81 -10.68 -12.49 11.65
N ASP A 82 -10.35 -11.43 12.37
CA ASP A 82 -10.73 -10.05 12.02
C ASP A 82 -10.07 -9.61 10.72
N ILE A 83 -8.77 -9.89 10.54
CA ILE A 83 -8.03 -9.59 9.30
C ILE A 83 -8.66 -10.32 8.11
N VAL A 84 -9.03 -11.59 8.29
CA VAL A 84 -9.72 -12.36 7.25
C VAL A 84 -11.09 -11.76 6.93
N ALA A 85 -11.87 -11.37 7.93
CA ALA A 85 -13.17 -10.75 7.73
C ALA A 85 -13.08 -9.44 6.93
N LEU A 86 -12.03 -8.64 7.15
CA LEU A 86 -11.78 -7.38 6.44
C LEU A 86 -11.49 -7.58 4.93
N ARG A 87 -11.01 -8.75 4.51
CA ARG A 87 -10.76 -9.04 3.08
C ARG A 87 -12.03 -9.04 2.23
N SER A 88 -13.19 -9.31 2.84
CA SER A 88 -14.48 -9.22 2.14
C SER A 88 -14.82 -7.80 1.66
N LYS A 89 -14.22 -6.78 2.30
CA LYS A 89 -14.51 -5.37 2.04
C LYS A 89 -13.40 -4.63 1.31
N TYR A 90 -12.14 -5.07 1.46
CA TYR A 90 -10.98 -4.40 0.89
C TYR A 90 -10.15 -5.37 0.05
N GLN A 91 -9.70 -4.90 -1.12
CA GLN A 91 -8.89 -5.72 -2.01
C GLN A 91 -7.45 -5.86 -1.54
N LEU A 92 -6.90 -4.84 -0.86
CA LEU A 92 -5.58 -4.84 -0.23
C LEU A 92 -5.70 -4.58 1.26
N ILE A 93 -4.96 -5.35 2.06
CA ILE A 93 -4.81 -5.11 3.50
C ILE A 93 -3.35 -4.78 3.81
N ALA A 94 -3.16 -3.68 4.53
CA ALA A 94 -1.87 -3.25 5.03
C ALA A 94 -1.88 -3.13 6.56
N ILE A 95 -0.73 -3.38 7.19
CA ILE A 95 -0.50 -3.07 8.60
C ILE A 95 0.58 -2.01 8.72
N ARG A 96 0.35 -1.06 9.63
CA ARG A 96 1.28 -0.01 10.04
C ARG A 96 1.41 -0.08 11.56
N THR A 97 2.62 -0.22 12.07
CA THR A 97 2.86 -0.36 13.50
C THR A 97 4.18 0.26 13.92
N SER A 98 4.24 0.76 15.15
CA SER A 98 5.47 1.20 15.82
C SER A 98 5.94 0.19 16.87
N ASN A 99 5.18 -0.89 17.08
CA ASN A 99 5.48 -1.95 18.03
C ASN A 99 6.21 -3.13 17.36
N PRO A 100 7.41 -3.52 17.82
CA PRO A 100 8.16 -4.63 17.24
C PRO A 100 7.44 -5.99 17.34
N ARG A 101 6.60 -6.20 18.36
CA ARG A 101 5.83 -7.45 18.51
C ARG A 101 4.77 -7.59 17.41
N VAL A 102 4.03 -6.52 17.14
CA VAL A 102 3.04 -6.49 16.06
C VAL A 102 3.72 -6.62 14.70
N PHE A 103 4.91 -6.03 14.53
CA PHE A 103 5.71 -6.20 13.31
C PHE A 103 6.11 -7.66 13.09
N GLU A 104 6.52 -8.38 14.14
CA GLU A 104 6.86 -9.81 14.07
C GLU A 104 5.65 -10.67 13.67
N GLU A 105 4.47 -10.41 14.26
CA GLU A 105 3.24 -11.12 13.90
C GLU A 105 2.79 -10.83 12.47
N ALA A 106 2.95 -9.58 12.02
CA ALA A 106 2.69 -9.17 10.63
C ALA A 106 3.63 -9.87 9.65
N CYS A 107 4.90 -10.06 10.02
CA CYS A 107 5.89 -10.78 9.22
C CYS A 107 5.67 -12.30 9.21
N SER A 108 5.11 -12.85 10.28
CA SER A 108 5.04 -14.31 10.47
C SER A 108 3.70 -14.93 10.11
N SER A 109 2.60 -14.28 10.49
CA SER A 109 1.31 -14.96 10.63
C SER A 109 0.10 -14.26 10.01
N TYR A 110 0.10 -12.92 9.94
CA TYR A 110 -1.07 -12.21 9.40
C TYR A 110 -1.22 -12.38 7.90
N ASP A 111 -2.45 -12.61 7.44
CA ASP A 111 -2.79 -12.64 6.02
C ASP A 111 -3.00 -11.21 5.49
N ILE A 112 -1.90 -10.52 5.24
CA ILE A 112 -1.84 -9.15 4.72
C ILE A 112 -1.06 -9.11 3.40
N ASP A 113 -1.20 -8.00 2.68
CA ASP A 113 -0.50 -7.78 1.41
C ASP A 113 0.70 -6.83 1.57
N ILE A 114 0.61 -5.86 2.48
CA ILE A 114 1.60 -4.78 2.64
C ILE A 114 1.92 -4.53 4.13
N ILE A 115 3.19 -4.35 4.46
CA ILE A 115 3.64 -3.75 5.73
C ILE A 115 4.13 -2.33 5.43
N SER A 116 3.40 -1.33 5.93
CA SER A 116 3.70 0.09 5.71
C SER A 116 4.40 0.67 6.94
N LEU A 117 5.54 1.34 6.74
CA LEU A 117 6.23 2.03 7.83
C LEU A 117 5.89 3.51 7.81
N ASP A 118 5.41 4.01 8.96
CA ASP A 118 5.11 5.44 9.13
C ASP A 118 6.39 6.27 8.96
N SER A 119 6.48 6.98 7.84
CA SER A 119 7.63 7.84 7.52
C SER A 119 7.41 9.29 7.97
N SER A 120 6.28 9.58 8.63
CA SER A 120 6.00 10.87 9.26
C SER A 120 6.57 10.98 10.68
N LYS A 121 6.90 9.83 11.29
CA LYS A 121 7.48 9.70 12.63
C LYS A 121 8.83 8.98 12.54
N ARG A 122 9.63 9.11 13.60
CA ARG A 122 10.91 8.41 13.73
C ARG A 122 10.65 6.91 13.86
N LEU A 123 11.34 6.08 13.07
CA LEU A 123 11.30 4.63 13.26
C LEU A 123 11.98 4.27 14.60
N THR A 124 11.23 3.60 15.46
CA THR A 124 11.57 3.32 16.88
C THR A 124 12.30 2.01 17.10
N PHE A 125 12.22 1.07 16.16
CA PHE A 125 12.87 -0.25 16.25
C PHE A 125 13.60 -0.59 14.95
N ARG A 126 14.51 -1.57 15.01
CA ARG A 126 15.19 -2.10 13.83
C ARG A 126 14.44 -3.30 13.27
N LEU A 127 14.39 -3.39 11.95
CA LEU A 127 13.78 -4.50 11.23
C LEU A 127 14.73 -5.69 11.25
N ASP A 128 14.23 -6.85 11.67
CA ASP A 128 14.97 -8.11 11.62
C ASP A 128 14.97 -8.66 10.18
N PRO A 129 16.14 -8.86 9.54
CA PRO A 129 16.23 -9.44 8.21
C PRO A 129 15.54 -10.80 8.07
N LEU A 130 15.56 -11.66 9.11
CA LEU A 130 14.96 -12.99 9.04
C LEU A 130 13.43 -12.90 8.98
N LEU A 131 12.84 -12.05 9.83
CA LEU A 131 11.39 -11.80 9.81
C LEU A 131 10.95 -11.19 8.48
N VAL A 132 11.74 -10.24 7.95
CA VAL A 132 11.46 -9.63 6.65
C VAL A 132 11.52 -10.68 5.53
N GLN A 133 12.52 -11.55 5.52
CA GLN A 133 12.61 -12.66 4.57
C GLN A 133 11.42 -13.62 4.67
N GLN A 134 10.96 -13.93 5.88
CA GLN A 134 9.77 -14.74 6.10
C GLN A 134 8.51 -14.08 5.52
N ALA A 135 8.34 -12.76 5.72
CA ALA A 135 7.23 -12.01 5.15
C ALA A 135 7.29 -12.00 3.61
N MET A 136 8.46 -11.75 3.03
CA MET A 136 8.67 -11.75 1.58
C MET A 136 8.40 -13.13 0.97
N ALA A 137 8.79 -14.22 1.64
CA ALA A 137 8.50 -15.58 1.18
C ALA A 137 7.00 -15.88 1.09
N ARG A 138 6.19 -15.25 1.96
CA ARG A 138 4.72 -15.29 1.90
C ARG A 138 4.14 -14.32 0.85
N GLY A 139 4.98 -13.48 0.24
CA GLY A 139 4.62 -12.49 -0.77
C GLY A 139 4.04 -11.19 -0.20
N VAL A 140 4.44 -10.83 1.04
CA VAL A 140 4.14 -9.52 1.65
C VAL A 140 5.14 -8.48 1.16
N TYR A 141 4.65 -7.29 0.82
CA TYR A 141 5.46 -6.17 0.36
C TYR A 141 5.70 -5.14 1.48
N PHE A 142 6.85 -4.48 1.45
CA PHE A 142 7.19 -3.41 2.37
C PHE A 142 7.08 -2.05 1.67
N GLU A 143 6.39 -1.11 2.31
CA GLU A 143 6.05 0.17 1.71
C GLU A 143 6.77 1.36 2.36
N LEU A 144 7.35 2.21 1.51
CA LEU A 144 7.81 3.56 1.86
C LEU A 144 6.84 4.61 1.33
N CYS A 145 6.38 5.52 2.19
CA CYS A 145 5.54 6.66 1.79
C CYS A 145 6.38 7.93 1.70
N TYR A 146 6.63 8.42 0.48
CA TYR A 146 7.64 9.47 0.26
C TYR A 146 7.13 10.90 0.52
N SER A 147 5.83 11.17 0.45
CA SER A 147 5.31 12.55 0.46
C SER A 147 5.63 13.33 1.74
N HIS A 148 5.74 12.62 2.88
CA HIS A 148 6.07 13.22 4.18
C HIS A 148 7.38 14.00 4.15
N GLY A 149 8.36 13.57 3.34
CA GLY A 149 9.67 14.19 3.26
C GLY A 149 9.78 15.36 2.25
N ILE A 150 8.70 15.73 1.56
CA ILE A 150 8.75 16.79 0.54
C ILE A 150 8.90 18.15 1.20
N ARG A 151 7.97 18.51 2.09
CA ARG A 151 7.85 19.87 2.65
C ARG A 151 8.50 20.06 4.02
N ASP A 152 8.68 18.98 4.77
CA ASP A 152 9.13 19.01 6.16
C ASP A 152 10.51 18.38 6.29
N ASP A 153 11.48 19.17 6.76
CA ASP A 153 12.88 18.76 6.88
C ASP A 153 13.07 17.64 7.92
N THR A 154 12.29 17.65 8.99
CA THR A 154 12.35 16.63 10.04
C THR A 154 11.81 15.32 9.51
N LYS A 155 10.66 15.35 8.85
CA LYS A 155 10.07 14.16 8.21
C LYS A 155 10.94 13.66 7.06
N ARG A 156 11.66 14.54 6.36
CA ARG A 156 12.65 14.11 5.35
C ARG A 156 13.73 13.26 5.98
N ALA A 157 14.24 13.61 7.16
CA ALA A 157 15.18 12.77 7.90
C ALA A 157 14.58 11.40 8.28
N TYR A 158 13.29 11.35 8.63
CA TYR A 158 12.60 10.08 8.90
C TYR A 158 12.40 9.22 7.66
N VAL A 159 12.02 9.81 6.52
CA VAL A 159 11.99 9.11 5.22
C VAL A 159 13.37 8.54 4.88
N LEU A 160 14.45 9.30 5.11
CA LEU A 160 15.82 8.81 4.94
C LEU A 160 16.16 7.65 5.88
N GLN A 161 15.73 7.71 7.14
CA GLN A 161 15.95 6.64 8.12
C GLN A 161 15.19 5.36 7.72
N THR A 162 13.89 5.48 7.46
CA THR A 162 13.01 4.35 7.11
C THR A 162 13.43 3.71 5.80
N SER A 163 13.77 4.51 4.78
CA SER A 163 14.25 3.99 3.50
C SER A 163 15.56 3.22 3.62
N LYS A 164 16.56 3.74 4.35
CA LYS A 164 17.81 3.01 4.58
C LYS A 164 17.58 1.68 5.27
N GLU A 165 16.67 1.66 6.25
CA GLU A 165 16.36 0.43 6.97
C GLU A 165 15.64 -0.58 6.07
N LEU A 166 14.65 -0.14 5.27
CA LEU A 166 13.97 -0.98 4.29
C LEU A 166 14.94 -1.53 3.24
N ILE A 167 15.83 -0.70 2.69
CA ILE A 167 16.82 -1.12 1.70
C ILE A 167 17.77 -2.15 2.30
N ARG A 168 18.20 -1.97 3.56
CA ARG A 168 19.07 -2.92 4.28
C ARG A 168 18.44 -4.31 4.38
N VAL A 169 17.15 -4.41 4.71
CA VAL A 169 16.49 -5.71 4.95
C VAL A 169 15.88 -6.33 3.69
N THR A 170 15.42 -5.53 2.74
CA THR A 170 14.76 -6.02 1.51
C THR A 170 15.70 -6.18 0.33
N GLY A 171 16.80 -5.42 0.28
CA GLY A 171 17.65 -5.33 -0.92
C GLY A 171 16.93 -4.80 -2.17
N GLY A 172 15.75 -4.19 -2.01
CA GLY A 172 14.89 -3.72 -3.09
C GLY A 172 13.91 -4.76 -3.65
N ASP A 173 13.91 -5.99 -3.14
CA ASP A 173 12.89 -7.00 -3.47
C ASP A 173 11.68 -6.83 -2.56
N HIS A 174 10.47 -7.06 -3.08
CA HIS A 174 9.21 -6.82 -2.35
C HIS A 174 9.10 -5.41 -1.74
N PHE A 175 9.84 -4.45 -2.28
CA PHE A 175 9.84 -3.07 -1.83
C PHE A 175 8.98 -2.23 -2.79
N ILE A 176 7.98 -1.53 -2.25
CA ILE A 176 7.11 -0.63 -3.00
C ILE A 176 7.19 0.78 -2.45
N VAL A 177 6.92 1.75 -3.32
CA VAL A 177 6.87 3.16 -2.96
C VAL A 177 5.50 3.69 -3.29
N SER A 178 4.89 4.34 -2.32
CA SER A 178 3.58 4.98 -2.48
C SER A 178 3.67 6.44 -2.12
N SER A 179 2.72 7.23 -2.61
CA SER A 179 2.77 8.68 -2.38
C SER A 179 2.32 9.04 -0.98
N GLU A 180 1.24 8.45 -0.46
CA GLU A 180 0.49 8.97 0.69
C GLU A 180 0.13 10.47 0.50
N ALA A 181 -0.04 10.90 -0.76
CA ALA A 181 -0.22 12.30 -1.10
C ALA A 181 -1.65 12.77 -0.77
N PHE A 182 -1.74 13.79 0.09
CA PHE A 182 -3.02 14.46 0.34
C PHE A 182 -3.41 15.44 -0.78
N ASP A 183 -2.43 15.97 -1.50
CA ASP A 183 -2.59 16.97 -2.55
C ASP A 183 -1.82 16.58 -3.82
N VAL A 184 -2.27 17.08 -4.97
CA VAL A 184 -1.66 16.87 -6.30
C VAL A 184 -0.18 17.26 -6.32
N SER A 185 0.18 18.33 -5.61
CA SER A 185 1.56 18.84 -5.53
C SER A 185 2.58 17.86 -4.91
N ASN A 186 2.10 16.81 -4.21
CA ASN A 186 2.95 15.80 -3.59
C ASN A 186 3.12 14.56 -4.48
N ILE A 187 2.44 14.49 -5.62
CA ILE A 187 2.58 13.41 -6.60
C ILE A 187 3.86 13.63 -7.40
N ARG A 188 4.60 12.57 -7.71
CA ARG A 188 5.84 12.59 -8.48
C ARG A 188 5.75 11.64 -9.66
N SER A 189 6.51 11.89 -10.71
CA SER A 189 6.57 10.96 -11.84
C SER A 189 7.29 9.68 -11.44
N SER A 190 7.05 8.58 -12.17
CA SER A 190 7.79 7.33 -11.94
C SER A 190 9.30 7.52 -12.04
N PHE A 191 9.77 8.35 -12.97
CA PHE A 191 11.19 8.64 -13.12
C PHE A 191 11.76 9.37 -11.92
N ASP A 192 11.06 10.36 -11.37
CA ASP A 192 11.49 11.08 -10.15
C ASP A 192 11.60 10.12 -8.97
N ILE A 193 10.64 9.19 -8.83
CA ILE A 193 10.65 8.16 -7.78
C ILE A 193 11.86 7.24 -7.96
N VAL A 194 12.17 6.80 -9.19
CA VAL A 194 13.37 6.00 -9.47
C VAL A 194 14.63 6.75 -9.09
N TYR A 195 14.75 8.04 -9.41
CA TYR A 195 15.91 8.85 -9.03
C TYR A 195 16.00 9.06 -7.51
N LEU A 196 14.88 9.28 -6.84
CA LEU A 196 14.83 9.33 -5.38
C LEU A 196 15.36 8.03 -4.78
N LEU A 197 14.86 6.88 -5.22
CA LEU A 197 15.32 5.58 -4.71
C LEU A 197 16.80 5.32 -4.95
N LYS A 198 17.33 5.74 -6.10
CA LYS A 198 18.77 5.68 -6.37
C LYS A 198 19.56 6.55 -5.42
N ALA A 199 19.10 7.77 -5.15
CA ALA A 199 19.74 8.67 -4.17
C ALA A 199 19.69 8.11 -2.74
N LEU A 200 18.68 7.30 -2.41
CA LEU A 200 18.55 6.59 -1.14
C LEU A 200 19.46 5.35 -1.03
N GLY A 201 20.11 4.95 -2.12
CA GLY A 201 21.10 3.86 -2.14
C GLY A 201 20.66 2.58 -2.85
N LEU A 202 19.52 2.57 -3.55
CA LEU A 202 19.15 1.41 -4.36
C LEU A 202 19.91 1.37 -5.69
N PRO A 203 20.35 0.18 -6.14
CA PRO A 203 20.82 -0.02 -7.51
C PRO A 203 19.75 0.37 -8.53
N ASN A 204 20.18 0.82 -9.72
CA ASN A 204 19.28 1.30 -10.78
C ASN A 204 18.18 0.29 -11.13
N ASP A 205 18.52 -0.99 -11.22
CA ASP A 205 17.57 -2.04 -11.59
C ASP A 205 16.53 -2.27 -10.50
N LYS A 206 16.97 -2.31 -9.23
CA LYS A 206 16.08 -2.46 -8.06
C LYS A 206 15.17 -1.25 -7.87
N ALA A 207 15.68 -0.04 -8.11
CA ALA A 207 14.87 1.18 -8.08
C ALA A 207 13.73 1.13 -9.14
N LYS A 208 14.02 0.68 -10.36
CA LYS A 208 13.00 0.46 -11.39
C LYS A 208 12.01 -0.63 -11.01
N PHE A 209 12.46 -1.70 -10.36
CA PHE A 209 11.58 -2.79 -9.93
C PHE A 209 10.63 -2.34 -8.83
N ALA A 210 11.10 -1.53 -7.88
CA ALA A 210 10.27 -0.99 -6.80
C ALA A 210 9.12 -0.10 -7.30
N THR A 211 9.34 0.67 -8.37
CA THR A 211 8.30 1.54 -8.98
C THR A 211 7.40 0.80 -9.97
N GLY A 212 7.81 -0.36 -10.51
CA GLY A 212 7.10 -1.07 -11.58
C GLY A 212 6.82 -2.53 -11.26
N LYS A 213 7.82 -3.39 -11.45
CA LYS A 213 7.67 -4.86 -11.38
C LYS A 213 7.06 -5.38 -10.08
N ASN A 214 7.43 -4.78 -8.95
CA ASN A 214 6.91 -5.17 -7.64
C ASN A 214 5.41 -4.88 -7.53
N GLY A 215 4.97 -3.73 -8.06
CA GLY A 215 3.54 -3.39 -8.16
C GLY A 215 2.78 -4.34 -9.09
N GLU A 216 3.34 -4.65 -10.26
CA GLU A 216 2.75 -5.63 -11.20
C GLU A 216 2.57 -7.01 -10.56
N ALA A 217 3.58 -7.48 -9.81
CA ALA A 217 3.53 -8.76 -9.11
C ALA A 217 2.46 -8.77 -8.00
N LEU A 218 2.32 -7.66 -7.24
CA LEU A 218 1.27 -7.50 -6.25
C LEU A 218 -0.14 -7.54 -6.90
N ILE A 219 -0.33 -6.83 -8.01
CA ILE A 219 -1.61 -6.85 -8.75
C ILE A 219 -1.92 -8.25 -9.30
N LYS A 220 -0.92 -8.94 -9.84
CA LYS A 220 -1.09 -10.31 -10.35
C LYS A 220 -1.55 -11.26 -9.24
N ARG A 221 -0.99 -11.13 -8.04
CA ARG A 221 -1.42 -11.90 -6.85
C ARG A 221 -2.87 -11.60 -6.48
N LEU A 222 -3.24 -10.33 -6.43
CA LEU A 222 -4.60 -9.89 -6.11
C LEU A 222 -5.62 -10.46 -7.10
N ARG A 223 -5.34 -10.40 -8.41
CA ARG A 223 -6.20 -10.99 -9.45
C ARG A 223 -6.32 -12.52 -9.31
N LYS A 224 -5.23 -13.20 -8.97
CA LYS A 224 -5.26 -14.65 -8.74
C LYS A 224 -6.17 -15.02 -7.56
N ARG A 225 -6.11 -14.23 -6.48
CA ARG A 225 -6.98 -14.41 -5.31
C ARG A 225 -8.46 -14.25 -5.69
N GLN A 226 -8.81 -13.16 -6.38
CA GLN A 226 -10.18 -12.91 -6.84
C GLN A 226 -10.71 -14.03 -7.75
N ASN A 227 -9.88 -14.53 -8.67
CA ASN A 227 -10.28 -15.63 -9.55
C ASN A 227 -10.53 -16.94 -8.79
N ASN A 228 -9.71 -17.22 -7.77
CA ASN A 228 -9.90 -18.41 -6.93
C ASN A 228 -11.21 -18.33 -6.13
N GLU A 229 -11.55 -17.16 -5.59
CA GLU A 229 -12.81 -16.92 -4.88
C GLU A 229 -14.02 -17.18 -5.80
N ILE A 230 -14.00 -16.62 -7.02
CA ILE A 230 -15.05 -16.83 -8.02
C ILE A 230 -15.20 -18.31 -8.41
N GLN A 231 -14.09 -19.05 -8.51
CA GLN A 231 -14.14 -20.48 -8.83
C GLN A 231 -14.76 -21.32 -7.70
N VAL A 232 -14.44 -21.00 -6.45
CA VAL A 232 -15.02 -21.69 -5.28
C VAL A 232 -16.53 -21.44 -5.20
N ASP A 233 -16.97 -20.21 -5.40
CA ASP A 233 -18.41 -19.85 -5.39
C ASP A 233 -19.18 -20.59 -6.49
N ASN A 234 -18.61 -20.65 -7.70
CA ASN A 234 -19.23 -21.36 -8.82
C ASN A 234 -19.32 -22.88 -8.57
N GLN A 235 -18.34 -23.48 -7.88
CA GLN A 235 -18.34 -24.90 -7.57
C GLN A 235 -19.40 -25.26 -6.53
N MET A 236 -19.56 -24.44 -5.48
CA MET A 236 -20.60 -24.64 -4.46
C MET A 236 -22.03 -24.52 -5.03
N LEU A 237 -22.24 -23.67 -6.02
CA LEU A 237 -23.53 -23.54 -6.72
C LEU A 237 -23.88 -24.76 -7.57
N VAL A 238 -22.89 -25.46 -8.14
CA VAL A 238 -23.11 -26.67 -8.93
C VAL A 238 -23.36 -27.88 -8.03
N ASP A 239 -22.69 -27.98 -6.88
CA ASP A 239 -22.87 -29.10 -5.94
C ASP A 239 -24.18 -29.03 -5.13
N SER A 240 -24.90 -27.91 -5.19
CA SER A 240 -26.19 -27.68 -4.52
C SER A 240 -27.42 -27.79 -5.45
N THR A 241 -27.20 -28.13 -6.73
CA THR A 241 -28.24 -28.46 -7.73
C THR A 241 -28.23 -29.94 -8.09
#